data_AF-A0A7C2CTC2-F1
#
_entry.id   AF-A0A7C2CTC2-F1
#
_cell.length_a   1.000
_cell.length_b   1.000
_cell.length_c   1.000
_cell.angle_alpha   90.00
_cell.angle_beta   90.00
_cell.angle_gamma   90.00
#
_symmetry.space_group_name_H-M   'P 1'
#
loop_
_entity.id
_entity.type
_entity.pdbx_description
1 polymer ?
#
loop_
_entity_poly.entity_id
_entity_poly.type
_entity_poly.pdbx_seq_one_letter_code
_entity_poly.pdbx_strand_id
1 'polypeptide(L)'
;MINYRIAGEKRDLAEALKALDAVCRKCVPVTPLECITRCDVWRLKNELRKLRGVMEKPNFMKELLNTLKNETRLQILKTIANEGYSADKLDHNFREVGRMDGKNTIYEECLQPLAAVGLVAENMNQRFYATVFGCILAKRLDGFADLIRFLPANSECYEETLLTTLLQGPKTFKNLASLVSPNIAPRILKRLKTAGLIETPEDKDYVFFFRSKRDPAKETLSNAERKVYNAISECGISARQLSEKTGISPRRIYLHLRRLKGKKLVFVRRTPKTYRLTAKGLKLASLLRELQALVEEIWKSSEQLDNSENT
;
A
#
# COMPACT_ATOMS: atom_id res chain seq x y z
N MET A 1 3.24 -17.27 -25.84
CA MET A 1 3.65 -18.26 -24.82
C MET A 1 4.77 -17.77 -23.89
N ILE A 2 5.73 -16.96 -24.37
CA ILE A 2 6.85 -16.47 -23.53
C ILE A 2 6.36 -15.68 -22.30
N ASN A 3 5.38 -14.78 -22.45
CA ASN A 3 4.84 -13.98 -21.35
C ASN A 3 4.26 -14.83 -20.20
N TYR A 4 3.63 -15.97 -20.52
CA TYR A 4 3.08 -16.89 -19.53
C TYR A 4 4.15 -17.72 -18.81
N ARG A 5 5.23 -18.09 -19.51
CA ARG A 5 6.38 -18.81 -18.93
C ARG A 5 7.16 -17.90 -17.96
N ILE A 6 7.42 -16.65 -18.34
CA ILE A 6 8.07 -15.65 -17.48
C ILE A 6 7.21 -15.33 -16.26
N ALA A 7 5.88 -15.18 -16.43
CA ALA A 7 4.98 -14.92 -15.32
C ALA A 7 4.63 -16.16 -14.47
N GLY A 8 5.07 -17.37 -14.86
CA GLY A 8 4.64 -18.64 -14.27
C GLY A 8 5.62 -19.25 -13.27
N GLU A 9 6.91 -18.93 -13.39
CA GLU A 9 7.95 -19.43 -12.49
C GLU A 9 8.48 -18.26 -11.66
N LYS A 10 8.85 -18.50 -10.39
CA LYS A 10 9.63 -17.55 -9.57
C LYS A 10 11.07 -17.37 -10.10
N ARG A 11 11.27 -17.41 -11.41
CA ARG A 11 12.54 -17.03 -12.02
C ARG A 11 12.64 -15.52 -11.96
N ASP A 12 13.80 -15.03 -11.56
CA ASP A 12 14.10 -13.60 -11.61
C ASP A 12 13.86 -13.11 -13.04
N LEU A 13 13.00 -12.10 -13.20
CA LEU A 13 12.68 -11.52 -14.50
C LEU A 13 13.98 -11.10 -15.21
N ALA A 14 14.98 -10.63 -14.46
CA ALA A 14 16.28 -10.26 -15.00
C ALA A 14 17.05 -11.47 -15.57
N GLU A 15 17.01 -12.63 -14.92
CA GLU A 15 17.66 -13.86 -15.43
C GLU A 15 16.98 -14.37 -16.69
N ALA A 16 15.64 -14.37 -16.70
CA ALA A 16 14.87 -14.76 -17.87
C ALA A 16 15.16 -13.83 -19.07
N LEU A 17 15.27 -12.52 -18.82
CA LEU A 17 15.60 -11.53 -19.84
C LEU A 17 17.03 -11.70 -20.37
N LYS A 18 18.03 -11.95 -19.52
CA LYS A 18 19.41 -12.22 -19.93
C LYS A 18 19.51 -13.46 -20.82
N ALA A 19 18.79 -14.53 -20.47
CA ALA A 19 18.77 -15.75 -21.28
C ALA A 19 18.15 -15.49 -22.67
N LEU A 20 17.06 -14.73 -22.74
CA LEU A 20 16.41 -14.37 -24.01
C LEU A 20 17.29 -13.41 -24.84
N ASP A 21 18.01 -12.49 -24.20
CA ASP A 21 18.93 -11.59 -24.89
C ASP A 21 20.11 -12.35 -25.51
N ALA A 22 20.69 -13.31 -24.79
CA ALA A 22 21.77 -14.16 -25.31
C ALA A 22 21.32 -14.99 -26.53
N VAL A 23 20.06 -15.43 -26.57
CA VAL A 23 19.46 -16.08 -27.74
C VAL A 23 19.27 -15.08 -28.88
N CYS A 24 18.79 -13.86 -28.59
CA CYS A 24 18.59 -12.81 -29.59
C CYS A 24 19.89 -12.37 -30.26
N ARG A 25 20.98 -12.22 -29.51
CA ARG A 25 22.31 -11.84 -30.05
C ARG A 25 22.87 -12.86 -31.03
N LYS A 26 22.47 -14.13 -30.89
CA LYS A 26 22.87 -15.24 -31.77
C LYS A 26 21.89 -15.45 -32.93
N CYS A 27 20.80 -14.69 -32.99
CA CYS A 27 19.78 -14.80 -34.02
C CYS A 27 20.24 -14.11 -35.31
N VAL A 28 20.06 -14.77 -36.45
CA VAL A 28 20.31 -14.20 -37.78
C VAL A 28 18.96 -14.10 -38.51
N PRO A 29 18.22 -12.98 -38.36
CA PRO A 29 16.94 -12.80 -39.03
C PRO A 29 17.15 -12.62 -40.55
N VAL A 30 16.22 -13.14 -41.36
CA VAL A 30 16.31 -12.96 -42.83
C VAL A 30 16.03 -11.51 -43.19
N THR A 31 15.13 -10.83 -42.45
CA THR A 31 14.91 -9.38 -42.55
C THR A 31 14.57 -8.75 -41.20
N PRO A 32 14.78 -7.43 -41.02
CA PRO A 32 14.33 -6.71 -39.82
C PRO A 32 12.82 -6.83 -39.55
N LEU A 33 12.00 -6.95 -40.61
CA LEU A 33 10.55 -7.09 -40.51
C LEU A 33 10.13 -8.40 -39.84
N GLU A 34 10.87 -9.49 -40.05
CA GLU A 34 10.61 -10.75 -39.35
C GLU A 34 10.85 -10.62 -37.84
N CYS A 35 11.87 -9.87 -37.44
CA CYS A 35 12.13 -9.60 -36.03
C CYS A 35 10.98 -8.80 -35.40
N ILE A 36 10.51 -7.74 -36.08
CA ILE A 36 9.42 -6.88 -35.60
C ILE A 36 8.08 -7.63 -35.50
N THR A 37 7.79 -8.50 -36.47
CA THR A 37 6.46 -9.12 -36.61
C THR A 37 6.34 -10.49 -35.97
N ARG A 38 7.44 -11.24 -35.82
CA ARG A 38 7.42 -12.66 -35.42
C ARG A 38 8.33 -13.01 -34.24
N CYS A 39 9.24 -12.12 -33.82
CA CYS A 39 10.14 -12.42 -32.70
C CYS A 39 9.50 -12.04 -31.35
N ASP A 40 9.21 -13.05 -30.53
CA ASP A 40 8.70 -12.86 -29.17
C ASP A 40 9.71 -12.11 -28.27
N VAL A 41 11.02 -12.27 -28.50
CA VAL A 41 12.06 -11.56 -27.74
C VAL A 41 12.08 -10.07 -28.07
N TRP A 42 11.99 -9.74 -29.37
CA TRP A 42 11.87 -8.35 -29.81
C TRP A 42 10.59 -7.71 -29.26
N ARG A 43 9.46 -8.42 -29.32
CA ARG A 43 8.18 -7.94 -28.76
C ARG A 43 8.32 -7.64 -27.27
N LEU A 44 8.90 -8.55 -26.49
CA LEU A 44 9.11 -8.38 -25.06
C LEU A 44 10.02 -7.18 -24.74
N LYS A 45 11.15 -7.04 -25.44
CA LYS A 45 12.04 -5.89 -25.28
C LYS A 45 11.32 -4.57 -25.60
N ASN A 46 10.54 -4.55 -26.68
CA ASN A 46 9.77 -3.37 -27.07
C ASN A 46 8.67 -3.04 -26.05
N GLU A 47 7.97 -4.06 -25.50
CA GLU A 47 7.03 -3.89 -24.40
C GLU A 47 7.70 -3.25 -23.17
N LEU A 48 8.86 -3.75 -22.75
CA LEU A 48 9.60 -3.23 -21.60
C LEU A 48 10.13 -1.80 -21.83
N ARG A 49 10.63 -1.49 -23.03
CA ARG A 49 11.07 -0.14 -23.39
C ARG A 49 9.92 0.87 -23.31
N LYS A 50 8.74 0.50 -23.84
CA LYS A 50 7.53 1.34 -23.72
C LYS A 50 7.08 1.50 -22.27
N LEU A 51 7.12 0.41 -21.50
CA LEU A 51 6.76 0.42 -20.09
C LEU A 51 7.67 1.36 -19.28
N ARG A 52 8.98 1.35 -19.56
CA ARG A 52 9.93 2.27 -18.94
C ARG A 52 9.54 3.72 -19.16
N GLY A 53 9.24 4.13 -20.40
CA GLY A 53 8.79 5.50 -20.68
C GLY A 53 7.49 5.89 -19.95
N VAL A 54 6.61 4.92 -19.67
CA VAL A 54 5.41 5.13 -18.85
C VAL A 54 5.77 5.25 -17.36
N MET A 55 6.67 4.41 -16.87
CA MET A 55 7.10 4.37 -15.47
C MET A 55 7.98 5.58 -15.08
N GLU A 56 8.66 6.24 -16.03
CA GLU A 56 9.45 7.48 -15.83
C GLU A 56 8.58 8.67 -15.37
N LYS A 57 7.26 8.59 -15.58
CA LYS A 57 6.34 9.63 -15.14
C LYS A 57 6.29 9.69 -13.61
N PRO A 58 6.41 10.88 -13.00
CA PRO A 58 6.45 11.03 -11.53
C PRO A 58 5.17 10.53 -10.84
N ASN A 59 4.04 10.49 -11.55
CA ASN A 59 2.75 10.04 -11.04
C ASN A 59 2.43 8.57 -11.37
N PHE A 60 3.36 7.81 -11.96
CA PHE A 60 3.09 6.45 -12.43
C PHE A 60 2.46 5.56 -11.35
N MET A 61 3.05 5.50 -10.16
CA MET A 61 2.52 4.68 -9.05
C MET A 61 1.10 5.08 -8.64
N LYS A 62 0.80 6.39 -8.66
CA LYS A 62 -0.54 6.91 -8.36
C LYS A 62 -1.54 6.47 -9.43
N GLU A 63 -1.18 6.61 -10.70
CA GLU A 63 -2.02 6.23 -11.84
C GLU A 63 -2.25 4.71 -11.88
N LEU A 64 -1.22 3.91 -11.61
CA LEU A 64 -1.30 2.46 -11.51
C LEU A 64 -2.28 2.04 -10.40
N LEU A 65 -2.10 2.57 -9.19
CA LEU A 65 -2.99 2.27 -8.05
C LEU A 65 -4.43 2.69 -8.33
N ASN A 66 -4.65 3.89 -8.86
CA ASN A 66 -6.00 4.36 -9.20
C ASN A 66 -6.63 3.52 -10.31
N THR A 67 -5.85 3.01 -11.26
CA THR A 67 -6.31 2.09 -12.30
C THR A 67 -6.73 0.75 -11.69
N LEU A 68 -5.91 0.18 -10.81
CA LEU A 68 -6.17 -1.13 -10.19
C LEU A 68 -7.28 -1.12 -9.13
N LYS A 69 -7.53 0.03 -8.47
CA LYS A 69 -8.65 0.22 -7.51
C LYS A 69 -10.03 0.08 -8.15
N ASN A 70 -10.12 0.20 -9.48
CA ASN A 70 -11.36 -0.07 -10.20
C ASN A 70 -11.54 -1.58 -10.39
N GLU A 71 -12.59 -2.13 -9.77
CA GLU A 71 -12.87 -3.57 -9.78
C GLU A 71 -13.07 -4.11 -11.20
N THR A 72 -13.81 -3.39 -12.05
CA THR A 72 -14.05 -3.78 -13.45
C THR A 72 -12.75 -3.87 -14.24
N ARG A 73 -11.85 -2.88 -14.09
CA ARG A 73 -10.54 -2.88 -14.76
C ARG A 73 -9.67 -4.04 -14.31
N LEU A 74 -9.68 -4.33 -13.02
CA LEU A 74 -8.91 -5.45 -12.47
C LEU A 74 -9.44 -6.80 -12.99
N GLN A 75 -10.76 -6.97 -13.09
CA GLN A 75 -11.36 -8.18 -13.66
C GLN A 75 -11.02 -8.32 -15.15
N ILE A 76 -11.14 -7.25 -15.94
CA ILE A 76 -10.74 -7.24 -17.36
C ILE A 76 -9.26 -7.64 -17.50
N LEU A 77 -8.37 -7.07 -16.68
CA LEU A 77 -6.96 -7.43 -16.69
C LEU A 77 -6.75 -8.93 -16.41
N LYS A 78 -7.41 -9.49 -15.40
CA LYS A 78 -7.33 -10.92 -15.07
C LYS A 78 -7.83 -11.81 -16.21
N THR A 79 -8.95 -11.45 -16.81
CA THR A 79 -9.53 -12.17 -17.96
C THR A 79 -8.58 -12.16 -19.16
N ILE A 80 -8.05 -11.00 -19.53
CA ILE A 80 -7.09 -10.87 -20.64
C ILE A 80 -5.80 -11.65 -20.34
N ALA A 81 -5.33 -11.62 -19.09
CA ALA A 81 -4.11 -12.30 -18.66
C ALA A 81 -4.21 -13.83 -18.62
N ASN A 82 -5.41 -14.40 -18.60
CA ASN A 82 -5.62 -15.86 -18.57
C ASN A 82 -5.86 -16.46 -19.97
N GLU A 83 -6.58 -15.76 -20.85
CA GLU A 83 -7.06 -16.37 -22.11
C GLU A 83 -6.74 -15.55 -23.37
N GLY A 84 -6.36 -14.27 -23.25
CA GLY A 84 -6.09 -13.36 -24.37
C GLY A 84 -7.32 -13.09 -25.27
N TYR A 85 -7.70 -11.81 -25.47
CA TYR A 85 -9.00 -11.50 -26.11
C TYR A 85 -8.95 -10.37 -27.15
N SER A 86 -9.88 -10.38 -28.11
CA SER A 86 -10.20 -9.20 -28.92
C SER A 86 -11.18 -8.29 -28.17
N ALA A 87 -11.17 -6.98 -28.45
CA ALA A 87 -12.09 -6.01 -27.85
C ALA A 87 -13.57 -6.42 -28.00
N ASP A 88 -13.97 -6.90 -29.18
CA ASP A 88 -15.33 -7.36 -29.46
C ASP A 88 -15.77 -8.59 -28.64
N LYS A 89 -14.82 -9.47 -28.29
CA LYS A 89 -15.09 -10.65 -27.45
C LYS A 89 -15.18 -10.26 -25.97
N LEU A 90 -14.40 -9.26 -25.54
CA LEU A 90 -14.54 -8.68 -24.21
C LEU A 90 -15.91 -8.00 -24.06
N ASP A 91 -16.32 -7.18 -25.02
CA ASP A 91 -17.61 -6.49 -25.00
C ASP A 91 -18.81 -7.46 -24.97
N HIS A 92 -18.76 -8.55 -25.74
CA HIS A 92 -19.79 -9.60 -25.69
C HIS A 92 -19.89 -10.26 -24.29
N ASN A 93 -18.77 -10.69 -23.71
CA ASN A 93 -18.75 -11.35 -22.41
C ASN A 93 -19.19 -10.43 -21.26
N PHE A 94 -18.88 -9.13 -21.33
CA PHE A 94 -19.26 -8.17 -20.28
C PHE A 94 -20.68 -7.62 -20.43
N ARG A 95 -21.29 -7.70 -21.63
CA ARG A 95 -22.73 -7.45 -21.85
C ARG A 95 -23.61 -8.56 -21.29
N GLU A 96 -23.25 -9.83 -21.48
CA GLU A 96 -24.01 -10.98 -20.95
C GLU A 96 -24.05 -11.04 -19.42
N VAL A 97 -23.01 -10.51 -18.75
CA VAL A 97 -22.94 -10.42 -17.27
C VAL A 97 -23.73 -9.21 -16.72
N GLY A 98 -24.45 -8.46 -17.59
CA GLY A 98 -25.38 -7.41 -17.21
C GLY A 98 -24.74 -6.14 -16.64
N ARG A 99 -23.49 -5.83 -17.04
CA ARG A 99 -22.69 -4.77 -16.39
C ARG A 99 -22.33 -3.54 -17.23
N MET A 100 -22.83 -3.35 -18.46
CA MET A 100 -22.52 -2.13 -19.24
C MET A 100 -23.55 -1.81 -20.34
N ASP A 101 -23.77 -0.50 -20.57
CA ASP A 101 -24.45 0.07 -21.75
C ASP A 101 -23.39 0.57 -22.76
N GLY A 102 -23.30 -0.07 -23.94
CA GLY A 102 -22.60 0.47 -25.13
C GLY A 102 -21.12 0.05 -25.38
N LYS A 103 -20.73 0.06 -26.68
CA LYS A 103 -19.42 -0.41 -27.21
C LYS A 103 -18.22 0.50 -26.84
N ASN A 104 -18.44 1.79 -26.62
CA ASN A 104 -17.37 2.76 -26.37
C ASN A 104 -16.94 2.83 -24.89
N THR A 105 -17.83 2.45 -23.97
CA THR A 105 -17.62 2.57 -22.52
C THR A 105 -16.49 1.67 -22.03
N ILE A 106 -16.37 0.44 -22.54
CA ILE A 106 -15.30 -0.50 -22.15
C ILE A 106 -13.93 -0.02 -22.65
N TYR A 107 -13.87 0.50 -23.87
CA TYR A 107 -12.63 1.00 -24.43
C TYR A 107 -12.12 2.21 -23.63
N GLU A 108 -12.96 3.23 -23.48
CA GLU A 108 -12.58 4.50 -22.85
C GLU A 108 -12.41 4.38 -21.33
N GLU A 109 -13.33 3.68 -20.65
CA GLU A 109 -13.31 3.65 -19.18
C GLU A 109 -12.46 2.52 -18.61
N CYS A 110 -12.15 1.48 -19.38
CA CYS A 110 -11.41 0.32 -18.87
C CYS A 110 -10.10 0.04 -19.61
N LEU A 111 -10.14 -0.18 -20.92
CA LEU A 111 -8.96 -0.61 -21.69
C LEU A 111 -7.92 0.51 -21.84
N GLN A 112 -8.35 1.73 -22.14
CA GLN A 112 -7.45 2.87 -22.28
C GLN A 112 -6.70 3.18 -20.96
N PRO A 113 -7.34 3.23 -19.77
CA PRO A 113 -6.63 3.38 -18.51
C PRO A 113 -5.62 2.24 -18.24
N LEU A 114 -5.98 0.99 -18.53
CA LEU A 114 -5.07 -0.16 -18.39
C LEU A 114 -3.86 -0.06 -19.34
N ALA A 115 -4.08 0.43 -20.56
CA ALA A 115 -3.01 0.65 -21.53
C ALA A 115 -2.12 1.84 -21.15
N ALA A 116 -2.69 2.90 -20.59
CA ALA A 116 -1.96 4.10 -20.18
C ALA A 116 -0.90 3.82 -19.09
N VAL A 117 -1.14 2.83 -18.23
CA VAL A 117 -0.19 2.36 -17.20
C VAL A 117 0.60 1.12 -17.64
N GLY A 118 0.52 0.72 -18.92
CA GLY A 118 1.32 -0.35 -19.51
C GLY A 118 0.92 -1.77 -19.11
N LEU A 119 -0.29 -1.98 -18.56
CA LEU A 119 -0.78 -3.32 -18.18
C LEU A 119 -1.35 -4.10 -19.36
N VAL A 120 -1.89 -3.37 -20.34
CA VAL A 120 -2.50 -3.92 -21.55
C VAL A 120 -1.88 -3.22 -22.76
N ALA A 121 -1.74 -3.94 -23.86
CA ALA A 121 -1.31 -3.39 -25.13
C ALA A 121 -2.25 -3.85 -26.26
N GLU A 122 -2.31 -3.05 -27.31
CA GLU A 122 -3.07 -3.35 -28.52
C GLU A 122 -2.12 -3.88 -29.61
N ASN A 123 -2.55 -4.90 -30.34
CA ASN A 123 -1.81 -5.41 -31.50
C ASN A 123 -2.35 -4.80 -32.81
N MET A 124 -1.68 -5.12 -33.93
CA MET A 124 -2.05 -4.60 -35.26
C MET A 124 -3.48 -4.97 -35.72
N ASN A 125 -4.11 -5.97 -35.08
CA ASN A 125 -5.45 -6.42 -35.39
C ASN A 125 -6.50 -5.89 -34.39
N GLN A 126 -6.20 -4.79 -33.68
CA GLN A 126 -7.05 -4.19 -32.65
C GLN A 126 -7.46 -5.15 -31.53
N ARG A 127 -6.61 -6.15 -31.24
CA ARG A 127 -6.82 -7.08 -30.12
C ARG A 127 -5.96 -6.65 -28.95
N PHE A 128 -6.58 -6.63 -27.79
CA PHE A 128 -5.93 -6.28 -26.54
C PHE A 128 -5.33 -7.52 -25.88
N TYR A 129 -4.10 -7.40 -25.43
CA TYR A 129 -3.43 -8.45 -24.69
C TYR A 129 -2.77 -7.87 -23.44
N ALA A 130 -2.65 -8.70 -22.40
CA ALA A 130 -1.95 -8.32 -21.20
C ALA A 130 -0.44 -8.34 -21.50
N THR A 131 0.24 -7.23 -21.19
CA THR A 131 1.70 -7.15 -21.28
C THR A 131 2.32 -8.11 -20.26
N VAL A 132 3.64 -8.35 -20.33
CA VAL A 132 4.32 -9.11 -19.27
C VAL A 132 4.07 -8.50 -17.89
N PHE A 133 4.10 -7.17 -17.78
CA PHE A 133 3.78 -6.46 -16.54
C PHE A 133 2.35 -6.72 -16.08
N GLY A 134 1.37 -6.60 -16.98
CA GLY A 134 -0.04 -6.89 -16.71
C GLY A 134 -0.26 -8.33 -16.25
N CYS A 135 0.38 -9.31 -16.90
CA CYS A 135 0.29 -10.73 -16.54
C CYS A 135 0.88 -11.02 -15.16
N ILE A 136 2.07 -10.48 -14.85
CA ILE A 136 2.70 -10.66 -13.54
C ILE A 136 1.80 -10.06 -12.45
N LEU A 137 1.27 -8.86 -12.68
CA LEU A 137 0.36 -8.21 -11.73
C LEU A 137 -0.96 -8.95 -11.56
N ALA A 138 -1.59 -9.39 -12.64
CA ALA A 138 -2.85 -10.14 -12.57
C ALA A 138 -2.72 -11.40 -11.68
N LYS A 139 -1.57 -12.09 -11.75
CA LYS A 139 -1.26 -13.27 -10.93
C LYS A 139 -0.92 -12.93 -9.49
N ARG A 140 -0.13 -11.86 -9.26
CA ARG A 140 0.30 -11.46 -7.90
C ARG A 140 -0.82 -10.78 -7.10
N LEU A 141 -1.79 -10.17 -7.77
CA LEU A 141 -2.90 -9.44 -7.16
C LEU A 141 -4.13 -10.32 -6.89
N ASP A 142 -3.94 -11.60 -6.61
CA ASP A 142 -5.05 -12.45 -6.22
C ASP A 142 -5.58 -12.06 -4.82
N GLY A 143 -6.90 -11.97 -4.67
CA GLY A 143 -7.55 -11.39 -3.47
C GLY A 143 -7.35 -9.87 -3.25
N PHE A 144 -6.68 -9.15 -4.16
CA PHE A 144 -6.48 -7.70 -4.06
C PHE A 144 -7.79 -6.90 -4.16
N ALA A 145 -8.72 -7.35 -5.02
CA ALA A 145 -10.03 -6.72 -5.23
C ALA A 145 -10.83 -6.53 -3.92
N ASP A 146 -10.74 -7.51 -3.02
CA ASP A 146 -11.48 -7.49 -1.77
C ASP A 146 -10.95 -6.45 -0.77
N LEU A 147 -9.67 -6.11 -0.88
CA LEU A 147 -8.98 -5.24 0.05
C LEU A 147 -8.91 -3.79 -0.45
N ILE A 148 -8.92 -3.57 -1.76
CA ILE A 148 -8.86 -2.22 -2.34
C ILE A 148 -10.18 -1.47 -2.34
N ARG A 149 -11.32 -2.15 -2.22
CA ARG A 149 -12.66 -1.52 -2.15
C ARG A 149 -12.80 -0.50 -1.01
N PHE A 150 -11.91 -0.56 -0.01
CA PHE A 150 -11.89 0.35 1.13
C PHE A 150 -11.13 1.65 0.87
N LEU A 151 -10.39 1.72 -0.25
CA LEU A 151 -9.59 2.87 -0.66
C LEU A 151 -10.37 3.72 -1.66
N PRO A 152 -10.22 5.06 -1.63
CA PRO A 152 -10.85 5.92 -2.64
C PRO A 152 -10.30 5.61 -4.04
N ALA A 153 -11.19 5.43 -5.01
CA ALA A 153 -10.82 5.56 -6.42
C ALA A 153 -10.46 7.02 -6.74
N ASN A 154 -9.53 7.24 -7.68
CA ASN A 154 -9.10 8.57 -8.14
C ASN A 154 -8.61 9.50 -7.00
N SER A 155 -7.63 9.03 -6.24
CA SER A 155 -7.05 9.78 -5.10
C SER A 155 -5.57 10.06 -5.27
N GLU A 156 -5.04 10.98 -4.47
CA GLU A 156 -3.60 11.24 -4.32
C GLU A 156 -2.84 10.13 -3.54
N CYS A 157 -3.46 8.97 -3.34
CA CYS A 157 -2.88 7.80 -2.69
C CYS A 157 -2.38 8.03 -1.25
N TYR A 158 -3.04 8.95 -0.54
CA TYR A 158 -2.72 9.28 0.83
C TYR A 158 -3.00 8.12 1.79
N GLU A 159 -4.13 7.42 1.61
CA GLU A 159 -4.48 6.23 2.38
C GLU A 159 -3.39 5.16 2.27
N GLU A 160 -2.94 4.87 1.04
CA GLU A 160 -1.91 3.90 0.71
C GLU A 160 -0.57 4.30 1.37
N THR A 161 -0.20 5.58 1.28
CA THR A 161 1.01 6.14 1.90
C THR A 161 0.99 5.99 3.43
N LEU A 162 -0.15 6.26 4.07
CA LEU A 162 -0.26 6.09 5.52
C LEU A 162 -0.21 4.61 5.93
N LEU A 163 -0.86 3.72 5.16
CA LEU A 163 -0.87 2.28 5.43
C LEU A 163 0.54 1.68 5.32
N THR A 164 1.28 2.01 4.26
CA THR A 164 2.67 1.54 4.08
C THR A 164 3.60 2.08 5.17
N THR A 165 3.39 3.33 5.62
CA THR A 165 4.13 3.91 6.75
C THR A 165 3.84 3.18 8.06
N LEU A 166 2.58 2.81 8.32
CA LEU A 166 2.17 2.12 9.54
C LEU A 166 2.66 0.67 9.63
N LEU A 167 3.11 0.07 8.53
CA LEU A 167 3.81 -1.23 8.58
C LEU A 167 5.14 -1.17 9.32
N GLN A 168 5.77 0.01 9.42
CA GLN A 168 7.00 0.20 10.21
C GLN A 168 6.72 0.27 11.72
N GLY A 169 5.45 0.17 12.12
CA GLY A 169 5.00 0.24 13.50
C GLY A 169 4.08 1.44 13.78
N PRO A 170 3.54 1.52 15.02
CA PRO A 170 2.55 2.53 15.37
C PRO A 170 3.08 3.96 15.24
N LYS A 171 2.27 4.88 14.69
CA LYS A 171 2.64 6.29 14.48
C LYS A 171 1.66 7.24 15.14
N THR A 172 2.13 8.42 15.51
CA THR A 172 1.29 9.47 16.11
C THR A 172 0.54 10.26 15.03
N PHE A 173 -0.50 11.01 15.41
CA PHE A 173 -1.18 11.93 14.48
C PHE A 173 -0.19 12.91 13.82
N LYS A 174 0.73 13.50 14.60
CA LYS A 174 1.72 14.46 14.08
C LYS A 174 2.58 13.85 12.98
N ASN A 175 3.02 12.61 13.16
CA ASN A 175 3.85 11.89 12.19
C ASN A 175 3.08 11.55 10.91
N LEU A 176 1.79 11.23 11.01
CA LEU A 176 0.96 10.92 9.84
C LEU A 176 0.53 12.20 9.11
N ALA A 177 0.22 13.26 9.85
CA ALA A 177 -0.15 14.56 9.31
C ALA A 177 0.97 15.23 8.51
N SER A 178 2.24 15.01 8.87
CA SER A 178 3.38 15.53 8.10
C SER A 178 3.54 14.88 6.72
N LEU A 179 2.91 13.72 6.46
CA LEU A 179 3.01 13.01 5.17
C LEU A 179 1.97 13.43 4.14
N VAL A 180 0.77 13.85 4.58
CA VAL A 180 -0.40 14.04 3.69
C VAL A 180 -1.11 15.39 3.88
N SER A 181 -0.55 16.27 4.71
CA SER A 181 -1.13 17.53 5.23
C SER A 181 -2.02 17.38 6.48
N PRO A 182 -1.86 18.25 7.50
CA PRO A 182 -2.69 18.27 8.70
C PRO A 182 -4.19 18.49 8.45
N ASN A 183 -4.56 19.15 7.36
CA ASN A 183 -5.96 19.49 7.07
C ASN A 183 -6.75 18.27 6.58
N ILE A 184 -6.09 17.33 5.90
CA ILE A 184 -6.73 16.17 5.25
C ILE A 184 -6.56 14.92 6.11
N ALA A 185 -5.47 14.83 6.88
CA ALA A 185 -5.15 13.67 7.73
C ALA A 185 -6.32 13.21 8.65
N PRO A 186 -7.10 14.08 9.33
CA PRO A 186 -8.23 13.65 10.14
C PRO A 186 -9.28 12.88 9.34
N ARG A 187 -9.58 13.33 8.11
CA ARG A 187 -10.57 12.70 7.23
C ARG A 187 -10.09 11.34 6.76
N ILE A 188 -8.82 11.23 6.37
CA ILE A 188 -8.20 9.97 5.94
C ILE A 188 -8.20 8.96 7.08
N LEU A 189 -7.74 9.36 8.27
CA LEU A 189 -7.69 8.49 9.45
C LEU A 189 -9.08 8.03 9.88
N LYS A 190 -10.10 8.90 9.79
CA LYS A 190 -11.49 8.52 10.05
C LYS A 190 -11.94 7.41 9.10
N ARG A 191 -11.69 7.57 7.79
CA ARG A 191 -12.07 6.56 6.77
C ARG A 191 -11.35 5.22 6.99
N LEU A 192 -10.04 5.25 7.20
CA LEU A 192 -9.25 4.05 7.46
C LEU A 192 -9.73 3.32 8.72
N LYS A 193 -10.12 4.06 9.77
CA LYS A 193 -10.68 3.50 11.00
C LYS A 193 -12.06 2.90 10.76
N THR A 194 -12.96 3.59 10.05
CA THR A 194 -14.29 3.07 9.67
C THR A 194 -14.19 1.80 8.82
N ALA A 195 -13.20 1.73 7.92
CA ALA A 195 -12.93 0.54 7.11
C ALA A 195 -12.29 -0.63 7.89
N GLY A 196 -11.98 -0.43 9.18
CA GLY A 196 -11.33 -1.41 10.05
C GLY A 196 -9.88 -1.71 9.63
N LEU A 197 -9.20 -0.80 8.93
CA LEU A 197 -7.81 -0.96 8.49
C LEU A 197 -6.82 -0.47 9.55
N ILE A 198 -7.21 0.52 10.34
CA ILE A 198 -6.41 1.03 11.45
C ILE A 198 -7.24 1.05 12.72
N GLU A 199 -6.53 0.97 13.84
CA GLU A 199 -7.10 1.14 15.16
C GLU A 199 -6.25 2.07 16.01
N THR A 200 -6.91 2.61 17.02
CA THR A 200 -6.29 3.39 18.10
C THR A 200 -6.47 2.60 19.38
N PRO A 201 -5.55 2.68 20.35
CA PRO A 201 -5.77 2.13 21.68
C PRO A 201 -7.15 2.53 22.22
N GLU A 202 -7.85 1.58 22.84
CA GLU A 202 -9.16 1.83 23.46
C GLU A 202 -9.03 2.83 24.61
N ASP A 203 -7.88 2.83 25.27
CA ASP A 203 -7.52 3.78 26.30
C ASP A 203 -7.47 5.20 25.72
N LYS A 204 -8.49 5.98 26.08
CA LYS A 204 -8.53 7.43 25.81
C LYS A 204 -7.49 8.20 26.61
N ASP A 205 -6.81 7.55 27.55
CA ASP A 205 -5.81 8.14 28.40
C ASP A 205 -4.56 8.49 27.59
N TYR A 206 -4.28 9.79 27.51
CA TYR A 206 -3.10 10.34 26.83
C TYR A 206 -2.17 11.06 27.80
N VAL A 207 -2.50 11.03 29.10
CA VAL A 207 -1.75 11.66 30.19
C VAL A 207 -1.43 10.59 31.21
N PHE A 208 -0.14 10.31 31.36
CA PHE A 208 0.38 9.31 32.27
C PHE A 208 1.24 9.98 33.35
N PHE A 209 1.09 9.50 34.57
CA PHE A 209 1.82 9.94 35.75
C PHE A 209 2.91 8.93 36.07
N PHE A 210 4.09 9.43 36.40
CA PHE A 210 5.29 8.65 36.68
C PHE A 210 5.91 9.09 38.00
N ARG A 211 6.49 8.15 38.74
CA ARG A 211 7.28 8.48 39.93
C ARG A 211 8.59 9.13 39.53
N SER A 212 9.00 10.17 40.25
CA SER A 212 10.35 10.73 40.12
C SER A 212 11.36 9.88 40.90
N LYS A 213 12.65 10.11 40.65
CA LYS A 213 13.75 9.48 41.41
C LYS A 213 13.91 10.04 42.83
N ARG A 214 13.05 10.95 43.27
CA ARG A 214 13.17 11.63 44.56
C ARG A 214 12.65 10.72 45.67
N ASP A 215 13.37 10.69 46.79
CA ASP A 215 13.01 9.87 47.94
C ASP A 215 11.69 10.37 48.58
N PRO A 216 10.63 9.53 48.60
CA PRO A 216 9.34 9.88 49.20
C PRO A 216 9.38 9.99 50.72
N ALA A 217 10.38 9.40 51.41
CA ALA A 217 10.50 9.46 52.87
C ALA A 217 10.82 10.87 53.39
N LYS A 218 11.38 11.74 52.53
CA LYS A 218 11.75 13.13 52.86
C LYS A 218 10.57 14.11 52.81
N GLU A 219 9.38 13.64 52.46
CA GLU A 219 8.19 14.47 52.28
C GLU A 219 7.04 13.96 53.17
N THR A 220 6.25 14.88 53.73
CA THR A 220 5.08 14.51 54.55
C THR A 220 3.90 14.16 53.64
N LEU A 221 3.57 12.89 53.51
CA LEU A 221 2.45 12.40 52.70
C LEU A 221 1.27 11.98 53.57
N SER A 222 0.07 12.45 53.23
CA SER A 222 -1.16 11.89 53.82
C SER A 222 -1.35 10.42 53.42
N ASN A 223 -2.14 9.66 54.19
CA ASN A 223 -2.44 8.25 53.87
C ASN A 223 -3.01 8.08 52.46
N ALA A 224 -3.87 9.00 52.01
CA ALA A 224 -4.42 8.99 50.66
C ALA A 224 -3.37 9.31 49.59
N GLU A 225 -2.48 10.28 49.84
CA GLU A 225 -1.37 10.62 48.92
C GLU A 225 -0.39 9.46 48.80
N ARG A 226 -0.06 8.80 49.91
CA ARG A 226 0.82 7.63 49.94
C ARG A 226 0.21 6.45 49.18
N LYS A 227 -1.10 6.21 49.34
CA LYS A 227 -1.84 5.19 48.57
C LYS A 227 -1.81 5.47 47.07
N VAL A 228 -2.03 6.71 46.65
CA VAL A 228 -1.94 7.11 45.23
C VAL A 228 -0.51 6.97 44.71
N TYR A 229 0.49 7.46 45.45
CA TYR A 229 1.90 7.37 45.05
C TYR A 229 2.36 5.91 44.86
N ASN A 230 2.01 5.04 45.80
CA ASN A 230 2.33 3.60 45.77
C ASN A 230 1.60 2.84 44.64
N ALA A 231 0.52 3.38 44.10
CA ALA A 231 -0.18 2.80 42.96
C ALA A 231 0.41 3.20 41.60
N ILE A 232 1.29 4.21 41.54
CA ILE A 232 1.97 4.64 40.30
C ILE A 232 3.04 3.63 39.92
N SER A 233 2.96 3.04 38.73
CA SER A 233 3.98 2.12 38.20
C SER A 233 5.17 2.88 37.60
N GLU A 234 6.30 2.18 37.44
CA GLU A 234 7.48 2.73 36.75
C GLU A 234 7.22 2.98 35.25
N CYS A 235 6.37 2.15 34.63
CA CYS A 235 5.93 2.32 33.24
C CYS A 235 4.92 3.46 33.04
N GLY A 236 4.49 4.11 34.14
CA GLY A 236 3.47 5.15 34.13
C GLY A 236 2.04 4.61 34.14
N ILE A 237 1.12 5.40 34.69
CA ILE A 237 -0.28 5.03 34.86
C ILE A 237 -1.20 6.23 34.61
N SER A 238 -2.41 6.01 34.11
CA SER A 238 -3.39 7.07 33.92
C SER A 238 -4.14 7.42 35.20
N ALA A 239 -4.80 8.59 35.23
CA ALA A 239 -5.65 8.97 36.35
C ALA A 239 -6.86 8.03 36.52
N ARG A 240 -7.39 7.50 35.41
CA ARG A 240 -8.50 6.55 35.41
C ARG A 240 -8.07 5.22 36.03
N GLN A 241 -6.96 4.65 35.55
CA GLN A 241 -6.39 3.42 36.09
C GLN A 241 -6.00 3.57 37.57
N LEU A 242 -5.51 4.74 38.00
CA LEU A 242 -5.26 5.02 39.41
C LEU A 242 -6.55 5.07 40.24
N SER A 243 -7.63 5.63 39.69
CA SER A 243 -8.94 5.67 40.35
C SER A 243 -9.46 4.25 40.59
N GLU A 244 -9.40 3.41 39.55
CA GLU A 244 -9.82 2.00 39.60
C GLU A 244 -8.97 1.20 40.60
N LYS A 245 -7.64 1.34 40.59
CA LYS A 245 -6.75 0.62 41.51
C LYS A 245 -6.86 1.05 42.97
N THR A 246 -7.11 2.33 43.23
CA THR A 246 -7.09 2.87 44.59
C THR A 246 -8.48 2.95 45.23
N GLY A 247 -9.55 2.83 44.43
CA GLY A 247 -10.93 3.06 44.83
C GLY A 247 -11.24 4.53 45.16
N ILE A 248 -10.35 5.46 44.79
CA ILE A 248 -10.50 6.89 45.04
C ILE A 248 -11.18 7.53 43.83
N SER A 249 -12.13 8.44 44.05
CA SER A 249 -12.82 9.13 42.95
C SER A 249 -11.85 9.91 42.04
N PRO A 250 -12.12 10.00 40.72
CA PRO A 250 -11.22 10.67 39.77
C PRO A 250 -10.87 12.12 40.17
N ARG A 251 -11.84 12.86 40.71
CA ARG A 251 -11.62 14.23 41.20
C ARG A 251 -10.58 14.29 42.32
N ARG A 252 -10.63 13.36 43.27
CA ARG A 252 -9.66 13.27 44.38
C ARG A 252 -8.30 12.79 43.90
N ILE A 253 -8.25 11.87 42.93
CA ILE A 253 -7.01 11.45 42.26
C ILE A 253 -6.26 12.66 41.71
N TYR A 254 -6.92 13.52 40.92
CA TYR A 254 -6.29 14.72 40.37
C TYR A 254 -5.80 15.69 41.46
N LEU A 255 -6.55 15.83 42.57
CA LEU A 255 -6.11 16.64 43.71
C LEU A 255 -4.81 16.11 44.32
N HIS A 256 -4.74 14.80 44.58
CA HIS A 256 -3.54 14.17 45.14
C HIS A 256 -2.36 14.20 44.17
N LEU A 257 -2.59 13.94 42.88
CA LEU A 257 -1.55 14.04 41.84
C LEU A 257 -1.01 15.47 41.71
N ARG A 258 -1.85 16.50 41.84
CA ARG A 258 -1.41 17.90 41.86
C ARG A 258 -0.49 18.20 43.05
N ARG A 259 -0.83 17.70 44.23
CA ARG A 259 0.00 17.85 45.45
C ARG A 259 1.32 17.08 45.34
N LEU A 260 1.28 15.83 44.88
CA LEU A 260 2.48 15.00 44.62
C LEU A 260 3.40 15.63 43.57
N LYS A 261 2.82 16.28 42.54
CA LYS A 261 3.57 17.06 41.56
C LYS A 261 4.23 18.30 42.18
N GLY A 262 3.52 19.01 43.07
CA GLY A 262 4.08 20.14 43.83
C GLY A 262 5.29 19.73 44.69
N LYS A 263 5.22 18.54 45.29
CA LYS A 263 6.32 17.90 46.05
C LYS A 263 7.43 17.30 45.16
N LYS A 264 7.32 17.43 43.83
CA LYS A 264 8.27 16.87 42.84
C LYS A 264 8.45 15.35 42.93
N LEU A 265 7.49 14.63 43.51
CA LEU A 265 7.50 13.16 43.61
C LEU A 265 6.89 12.49 42.38
N VAL A 266 6.08 13.22 41.63
CA VAL A 266 5.40 12.74 40.42
C VAL A 266 5.61 13.74 39.29
N PHE A 267 5.86 13.23 38.09
CA PHE A 267 5.85 14.02 36.86
C PHE A 267 4.85 13.45 35.86
N VAL A 268 4.51 14.26 34.86
CA VAL A 268 3.51 13.93 33.85
C VAL A 268 4.20 13.79 32.50
N ARG A 269 3.88 12.73 31.76
CA ARG A 269 4.18 12.65 30.33
C ARG A 269 2.90 12.47 29.55
N ARG A 270 2.80 13.18 28.43
CA ARG A 270 1.73 12.97 27.47
C ARG A 270 2.20 11.94 26.46
N THR A 271 1.53 10.80 26.41
CA THR A 271 1.74 9.82 25.33
C THR A 271 0.73 10.14 24.24
N PRO A 272 1.17 10.59 23.06
CA PRO A 272 0.25 10.90 21.98
C PRO A 272 -0.48 9.62 21.57
N LYS A 273 -1.74 9.74 21.16
CA LYS A 273 -2.47 8.64 20.55
C LYS A 273 -1.71 8.14 19.34
N THR A 274 -1.46 6.83 19.33
CA THR A 274 -0.84 6.14 18.21
C THR A 274 -1.91 5.40 17.41
N TYR A 275 -1.69 5.34 16.11
CA TYR A 275 -2.46 4.54 15.17
C TYR A 275 -1.65 3.30 14.84
N ARG A 276 -2.30 2.15 14.80
CA ARG A 276 -1.69 0.87 14.41
C ARG A 276 -2.57 0.16 13.37
N LEU A 277 -1.95 -0.70 12.57
CA LEU A 277 -2.68 -1.53 11.61
C LEU A 277 -3.45 -2.62 12.35
N THR A 278 -4.66 -2.90 11.87
CA THR A 278 -5.36 -4.14 12.21
C THR A 278 -4.82 -5.30 11.37
N ALA A 279 -5.24 -6.55 11.63
CA ALA A 279 -4.86 -7.69 10.78
C ALA A 279 -5.23 -7.46 9.29
N LYS A 280 -6.42 -6.88 9.04
CA LYS A 280 -6.89 -6.50 7.70
C LYS A 280 -6.02 -5.40 7.08
N GLY A 281 -5.69 -4.37 7.87
CA GLY A 281 -4.80 -3.29 7.43
C GLY A 281 -3.38 -3.78 7.12
N LEU A 282 -2.85 -4.72 7.90
CA LEU A 282 -1.55 -5.32 7.69
C LEU A 282 -1.50 -6.10 6.37
N LYS A 283 -2.54 -6.88 6.08
CA LYS A 283 -2.66 -7.64 4.82
C LYS A 283 -2.67 -6.70 3.61
N LEU A 284 -3.51 -5.66 3.63
CA LEU A 284 -3.57 -4.66 2.55
C LEU A 284 -2.25 -3.90 2.40
N ALA A 285 -1.68 -3.43 3.49
CA ALA A 285 -0.44 -2.67 3.45
C ALA A 285 0.73 -3.52 2.92
N SER A 286 0.78 -4.81 3.28
CA SER A 286 1.79 -5.74 2.76
C SER A 286 1.66 -5.92 1.26
N LEU A 287 0.44 -6.08 0.74
CA LEU A 287 0.19 -6.14 -0.71
C LEU A 287 0.60 -4.86 -1.43
N LEU A 288 0.33 -3.68 -0.83
CA LEU A 288 0.78 -2.40 -1.40
C LEU A 288 2.32 -2.31 -1.47
N ARG A 289 3.02 -2.82 -0.45
CA ARG A 289 4.49 -2.89 -0.46
C ARG A 289 5.01 -3.88 -1.50
N GLU A 290 4.39 -5.06 -1.61
CA GLU A 290 4.75 -6.05 -2.63
C GLU A 290 4.55 -5.50 -4.04
N LEU A 291 3.47 -4.74 -4.28
CA LEU A 291 3.22 -4.06 -5.54
C LEU A 291 4.34 -3.05 -5.86
N GLN A 292 4.72 -2.22 -4.88
CA GLN A 292 5.82 -1.25 -5.02
C GLN A 292 7.14 -1.95 -5.35
N ALA A 293 7.48 -3.01 -4.61
CA ALA A 293 8.70 -3.78 -4.82
C ALA A 293 8.74 -4.43 -6.22
N LEU A 294 7.61 -4.93 -6.70
CA LEU A 294 7.49 -5.52 -8.04
C LEU A 294 7.66 -4.47 -9.14
N VAL A 295 7.11 -3.27 -8.96
CA VAL A 295 7.34 -2.16 -9.90
C VAL A 295 8.83 -1.79 -9.95
N GLU A 296 9.49 -1.69 -8.79
CA GLU A 296 10.92 -1.41 -8.71
C GLU A 296 11.78 -2.52 -9.35
N GLU A 297 11.41 -3.79 -9.17
CA GLU A 297 12.07 -4.95 -9.78
C GLU A 297 11.99 -4.90 -11.31
N ILE A 298 10.80 -4.64 -11.85
CA ILE A 298 10.55 -4.55 -13.29
C ILE A 298 11.28 -3.33 -13.88
N TRP A 299 11.27 -2.21 -13.15
CA TRP A 299 12.00 -1.01 -13.53
C TRP A 299 13.50 -1.30 -13.67
N LYS A 300 14.14 -1.87 -12.63
CA LYS A 300 15.57 -2.22 -12.65
C LYS A 300 15.89 -3.22 -13.77
N SER A 301 14.99 -4.18 -14.00
CA SER A 301 15.15 -5.16 -15.09
C SER A 301 15.10 -4.50 -16.46
N SER A 302 14.26 -3.47 -16.64
CA SER A 302 14.20 -2.70 -17.88
C SER A 302 15.46 -1.86 -18.13
N GLU A 303 16.07 -1.31 -17.08
CA GLU A 303 17.30 -0.51 -17.16
C GLU A 303 18.52 -1.36 -17.58
N GLN A 304 18.62 -2.59 -17.08
CA GLN A 304 19.71 -3.51 -17.44
C GLN A 304 19.70 -3.89 -18.93
N LEU A 305 18.52 -3.93 -19.57
CA LEU A 305 18.39 -4.24 -21.00
C LEU A 305 18.98 -3.13 -21.88
N ASP A 306 18.71 -1.85 -21.58
CA ASP A 306 19.22 -0.73 -22.37
C ASP A 306 20.75 -0.59 -22.25
N ASN A 307 21.31 -0.80 -21.05
CA ASN A 307 22.75 -0.77 -20.84
C ASN A 307 23.49 -1.87 -21.61
N SER A 308 22.82 -3.02 -21.83
CA SER A 308 23.36 -4.14 -22.60
C SER A 308 23.34 -3.93 -24.12
N GLU A 309 22.56 -2.95 -24.61
CA GLU A 309 22.48 -2.56 -26.02
C GLU A 309 23.49 -1.45 -26.38
N ASN A 310 24.00 -0.72 -25.37
CA ASN A 310 25.01 0.34 -25.51
C ASN A 310 26.46 -0.14 -25.28
N THR A 311 26.68 -1.45 -25.13
CA THR A 311 28.00 -2.11 -24.97
C THR A 311 28.20 -3.17 -26.05
#